data_AF-A0A497XR25-F1
#
_entry.id   AF-A0A497XR25-F1
#
_cell.length_a   1.000
_cell.length_b   1.000
_cell.length_c   1.000
_cell.angle_alpha   90.00
_cell.angle_beta   90.00
_cell.angle_gamma   90.00
#
_symmetry.space_group_name_H-M   'P 1'
#
loop_
_entity.id
_entity.type
_entity.pdbx_description
1 polymer ?
#
loop_
_entity_poly.entity_id
_entity_poly.type
_entity_poly.pdbx_seq_one_letter_code
_entity_poly.pdbx_strand_id
1 'polypeptide(L)' 'MKVLRVKSKRDRERVERRVLGKKKVLAVVSDVRDLNSDFIKKANVVIIDESSGGENPQPTVQT' A
#
# COMPACT_ATOMS: atom_id res chain seq x y z
N MET A 1 13.18 -6.12 0.89
CA MET A 1 12.00 -5.25 0.75
C MET A 1 11.63 -4.68 2.13
N LYS A 2 11.41 -3.36 2.25
CA LYS A 2 10.95 -2.74 3.50
C LYS A 2 9.45 -2.41 3.39
N VAL A 3 8.63 -2.99 4.25
CA VAL A 3 7.18 -2.76 4.27
C VAL A 3 6.84 -1.71 5.32
N LEU A 4 6.02 -0.73 4.95
CA LEU A 4 5.53 0.33 5.82
C LEU A 4 4.00 0.32 5.77
N ARG A 5 3.35 0.26 6.93
CA ARG A 5 1.90 0.44 7.02
C ARG A 5 1.62 1.89 7.34
N VAL A 6 0.77 2.52 6.54
CA VAL A 6 0.33 3.90 6.77
C VAL A 6 -1.18 3.93 6.85
N LYS A 7 -1.68 4.61 7.88
CA LYS A 7 -3.11 4.82 8.12
C LYS A 7 -3.56 6.22 7.69
N SER A 8 -2.68 6.99 7.07
CA SER A 8 -2.92 8.40 6.76
C SER A 8 -2.23 8.80 5.47
N LYS A 9 -3.01 9.43 4.59
CA LYS A 9 -2.56 9.93 3.28
C LYS A 9 -1.34 10.86 3.37
N ARG A 10 -1.27 11.70 4.41
CA ARG A 10 -0.12 12.60 4.65
C ARG A 10 1.19 11.85 4.90
N ASP A 11 1.14 10.77 5.67
CA ASP A 11 2.32 9.94 5.93
C ASP A 11 2.76 9.19 4.67
N ARG A 12 1.80 8.68 3.88
CA ARG A 12 2.08 8.10 2.57
C ARG A 12 2.85 9.05 1.67
N GLU A 13 2.37 10.28 1.47
CA GLU A 13 3.02 11.28 0.61
C GLU A 13 4.45 11.61 1.09
N ARG A 14 4.63 11.72 2.40
CA ARG A 14 5.94 11.98 3.00
C ARG A 14 6.93 10.83 2.73
N VAL A 15 6.46 9.58 2.83
CA VAL A 15 7.26 8.40 2.50
C VAL A 15 7.54 8.34 1.00
N GLU A 16 6.53 8.55 0.15
CA GLU A 16 6.66 8.60 -1.31
C GLU A 16 7.77 9.55 -1.75
N ARG A 17 7.74 10.81 -1.31
CA ARG A 17 8.79 11.80 -1.63
C ARG A 17 10.17 11.35 -1.20
N ARG A 18 10.28 10.75 0.00
CA ARG A 18 11.57 10.28 0.54
C ARG A 18 12.11 9.07 -0.21
N VAL A 19 11.25 8.17 -0.69
CA VAL A 19 11.65 6.97 -1.43
C VAL A 19 12.01 7.31 -2.87
N LEU A 20 11.20 8.15 -3.54
CA LEU A 20 11.48 8.67 -4.88
C LEU A 20 12.77 9.49 -4.91
N GLY A 21 13.00 10.33 -3.89
CA GLY A 21 14.25 11.10 -3.75
C GLY A 21 15.51 10.23 -3.57
N LYS A 22 15.35 8.96 -3.19
CA LYS A 22 16.45 7.99 -3.10
C LYS A 22 16.58 7.09 -4.34
N LYS A 23 15.85 7.37 -5.43
CA LYS A 23 15.77 6.53 -6.64
C LYS A 23 15.45 5.05 -6.32
N LYS A 24 14.62 4.81 -5.31
CA LYS A 24 14.21 3.45 -4.92
C LYS A 24 12.85 3.12 -5.52
N VAL A 25 12.65 1.85 -5.86
CA VAL A 25 11.36 1.36 -6.36
C VAL A 25 10.38 1.32 -5.18
N LEU A 26 9.27 2.02 -5.33
CA LEU A 26 8.19 2.09 -4.37
C LEU A 26 6.96 1.42 -4.95
N ALA A 27 6.32 0.56 -4.17
CA ALA A 27 4.97 0.09 -4.46
C ALA A 27 4.01 0.55 -3.36
N VAL A 28 2.77 0.83 -3.76
CA VAL A 28 1.68 1.11 -2.82
C VAL A 28 0.59 0.09 -3.07
N VAL A 29 0.16 -0.58 -2.01
CA VAL A 29 -0.90 -1.58 -2.02
C VAL A 29 -1.95 -1.21 -0.99
N SER A 30 -3.19 -1.57 -1.24
CA SER A 30 -4.28 -1.36 -0.28
C SER A 30 -4.44 -2.55 0.66
N ASP A 31 -3.98 -3.74 0.26
CA ASP A 31 -4.10 -4.98 1.02
C ASP A 31 -2.75 -5.71 1.10
N VAL A 32 -2.56 -6.46 2.18
CA VAL A 32 -1.39 -7.33 2.37
C VAL A 32 -1.37 -8.50 1.39
N ARG A 33 -2.52 -8.89 0.82
CA ARG A 33 -2.64 -9.97 -0.18
C ARG A 33 -1.94 -9.60 -1.49
N ASP A 34 -1.93 -8.32 -1.86
CA ASP A 34 -1.26 -7.84 -3.08
C ASP A 34 0.27 -7.95 -2.99
N LEU A 35 0.84 -8.12 -1.79
CA LEU A 35 2.28 -8.28 -1.57
C LEU A 35 2.88 -9.49 -2.32
N ASN A 36 2.05 -10.47 -2.69
CA ASN A 36 2.54 -11.66 -3.38
C ASN A 36 2.78 -11.44 -4.89
N SER A 37 2.34 -10.31 -5.44
CA SER A 37 2.53 -9.98 -6.86
C SER A 37 4.02 -9.79 -7.19
N ASP A 38 4.49 -10.36 -8.29
CA ASP A 38 5.88 -10.27 -8.77
C ASP A 38 6.38 -8.84 -8.93
N PHE A 39 5.48 -7.90 -9.23
CA PHE A 39 5.79 -6.48 -9.31
C PHE A 39 6.17 -5.90 -7.93
N ILE A 40 5.45 -6.29 -6.88
CA ILE A 40 5.67 -5.82 -5.51
C ILE A 40 6.98 -6.39 -4.95
N LYS A 41 7.32 -7.64 -5.30
CA LYS A 41 8.59 -8.28 -4.91
C LYS A 41 9.82 -7.54 -5.44
N LYS A 42 9.70 -6.83 -6.57
CA LYS A 42 10.76 -5.97 -7.13
C LYS A 42 10.89 -4.63 -6.41
N ALA A 43 9.92 -4.24 -5.58
CA ALA A 43 9.97 -2.98 -4.87
C ALA A 43 10.97 -3.01 -3.71
N ASN A 44 11.74 -1.93 -3.56
CA ASN A 44 12.61 -1.76 -2.40
C ASN A 44 11.79 -1.41 -1.16
N VAL A 45 10.75 -0.60 -1.34
CA VAL A 45 9.84 -0.15 -0.29
C VAL A 45 8.40 -0.42 -0.73
N VAL A 46 7.59 -0.94 0.17
CA VAL A 46 6.16 -1.16 -0.06
C VAL A 46 5.38 -0.43 1.01
N ILE A 47 4.37 0.33 0.60
CA ILE A 47 3.44 1.03 1.48
C ILE A 47 2.11 0.29 1.42
N ILE A 48 1.60 -0.11 2.58
CA ILE A 48 0.24 -0.61 2.72
C ILE A 48 -0.62 0.57 3.20
N ASP A 49 -1.51 1.04 2.33
CA ASP A 49 -2.43 2.14 2.59
C ASP A 49 -3.71 1.60 3.23
N GLU A 50 -3.72 1.53 4.55
CA GLU A 50 -4.90 1.12 5.32
C GLU A 50 -5.96 2.24 5.40
N SER A 51 -5.67 3.44 4.87
CA SER A 51 -6.60 4.56 4.89
C SER A 51 -7.85 4.33 4.03
N SER A 52 -7.80 3.36 3.11
CA SER A 52 -8.94 2.92 2.30
C SER A 52 -9.64 1.66 2.84
N GLY A 53 -9.26 1.17 4.03
CA GLY A 53 -9.80 -0.05 4.65
C GLY A 53 -11.24 0.07 5.20
N GLY A 54 -12.12 0.82 4.53
CA GLY A 54 -13.50 1.08 4.95
C GLY A 54 -14.59 0.40 4.12
N GLU A 55 -14.25 -0.32 3.03
CA GLU A 55 -15.26 -1.00 2.23
C GLU A 55 -14.85 -2.46 2.02
N ASN A 56 -15.14 -3.27 3.02
CA ASN A 56 -15.52 -4.65 2.77
C ASN A 56 -16.93 -4.54 2.14
N PRO A 57 -17.15 -4.84 0.85
CA PRO A 57 -18.51 -4.98 0.37
C PRO A 57 -19.10 -6.20 1.08
N GLN A 58 -19.86 -5.93 2.13
CA GLN A 58 -20.77 -6.91 2.71
C GLN A 58 -21.64 -7.37 1.54
N PRO A 59 -21.69 -8.66 1.18
CA PRO A 59 -22.62 -9.09 0.14
C PRO A 59 -24.02 -8.82 0.69
N THR A 60 -24.68 -7.79 0.16
CA THR A 60 -26.09 -7.53 0.43
C THR A 60 -26.87 -8.68 -0.20
N VAL A 61 -27.17 -9.69 0.60
CA VAL A 61 -28.15 -10.72 0.26
C VAL A 61 -29.52 -10.02 0.26
N GLN A 62 -29.97 -9.62 -0.93
CA GLN A 62 -31.37 -9.25 -1.12
C GLN A 62 -32.20 -10.54 -1.01
N THR A 63 -33.15 -10.53 -0.08
CA THR A 63 -34.11 -11.63 0.16
C THR A 63 -35.40 -11.34 -0.61
#